data_AF-A0A0C3CU22-F1
#
_entry.id   AF-A0A0C3CU22-F1
#
_cell.length_a   1.000
_cell.length_b   1.000
_cell.length_c   1.000
_cell.angle_alpha   90.00
_cell.angle_beta   90.00
_cell.angle_gamma   90.00
#
_symmetry.space_group_name_H-M   'P 1'
#
loop_
_entity.id
_entity.type
_entity.pdbx_description
1 polymer ?
#
loop_
_entity_poly.entity_id
_entity_poly.type
_entity_poly.pdbx_seq_one_letter_code
_entity_poly.pdbx_strand_id
1 'polypeptide(L)'
;MALQPTLHPMVVGGRYGAPHTLDIFLDYVCPFSAKMSRAIDTVLKPLVDNGGKYDGKVKVIMRLQVQPWHASSTYTHEAALAVARVAPEHFWQFSRKLFDNQDEFFDVPVSTLTPLQVRDKLADIAALVIPEDKINDFKRQLQHPSQGSLNGGVAVTNDLKYTIKFSRQNGIHVSPTVLWDGIVANEISSSWGEKEWSEFLAKNVTE
;
A
#
# COMPACT_ATOMS: atom_id res chain seq x y z
N MET A 1 -12.60 -4.45 -8.68
CA MET A 1 -13.13 -4.16 -7.33
C MET A 1 -13.22 -2.66 -7.03
N ALA A 2 -14.21 -2.28 -6.21
CA ALA A 2 -14.38 -0.90 -5.77
C ALA A 2 -13.42 -0.53 -4.63
N LEU A 3 -13.02 0.75 -4.60
CA LEU A 3 -12.35 1.42 -3.48
C LEU A 3 -13.31 2.45 -2.91
N GLN A 4 -13.22 2.73 -1.61
CA GLN A 4 -13.83 3.94 -1.08
C GLN A 4 -13.19 5.17 -1.73
N PRO A 5 -13.92 6.27 -1.93
CA PRO A 5 -13.37 7.49 -2.54
C PRO A 5 -12.08 7.98 -1.86
N THR A 6 -12.00 7.87 -0.53
CA THR A 6 -10.82 8.25 0.27
C THR A 6 -9.59 7.35 0.04
N LEU A 7 -9.77 6.16 -0.53
CA LEU A 7 -8.71 5.18 -0.81
C LEU A 7 -8.37 5.10 -2.30
N HIS A 8 -8.91 6.00 -3.11
CA HIS A 8 -8.60 6.12 -4.54
C HIS A 8 -7.09 6.26 -4.86
N PRO A 9 -6.25 6.90 -4.01
CA PRO A 9 -4.79 6.94 -4.22
C PRO A 9 -4.12 5.56 -4.27
N MET A 10 -4.81 4.51 -3.81
CA MET A 10 -4.30 3.13 -3.83
C MET A 10 -4.39 2.45 -5.21
N VAL A 11 -4.99 3.09 -6.21
CA VAL A 11 -4.78 2.67 -7.61
C VAL A 11 -3.41 3.18 -8.03
N VAL A 12 -2.47 2.26 -8.15
CA VAL A 12 -1.05 2.57 -8.34
C VAL A 12 -0.60 2.35 -9.77
N GLY A 13 -1.46 1.84 -10.65
CA GLY A 13 -1.20 1.70 -12.09
C GLY A 13 -2.49 1.44 -12.87
N GLY A 14 -2.51 1.88 -14.12
CA GLY A 14 -3.64 1.77 -15.03
C GLY A 14 -4.76 2.79 -14.76
N ARG A 15 -5.72 2.84 -15.68
CA ARG A 15 -6.83 3.81 -15.60
C ARG A 15 -7.84 3.40 -14.52
N TYR A 16 -8.39 4.38 -13.80
CA TYR A 16 -9.44 4.14 -12.80
C TYR A 16 -10.64 3.37 -13.35
N GLY A 17 -11.05 3.67 -14.58
CA GLY A 17 -12.15 3.03 -15.28
C GLY A 17 -11.85 1.64 -15.86
N ALA A 18 -10.61 1.13 -15.73
CA ALA A 18 -10.26 -0.18 -16.27
C ALA A 18 -11.13 -1.30 -15.64
N PRO A 19 -11.71 -2.21 -16.44
CA PRO A 19 -12.66 -3.21 -15.96
C PRO A 19 -11.97 -4.26 -15.08
N HIS A 20 -10.79 -4.75 -15.48
CA HIS A 20 -10.05 -5.73 -14.71
C HIS A 20 -9.30 -5.10 -13.54
N THR A 21 -9.28 -5.79 -12.41
CA THR A 21 -8.54 -5.34 -11.22
C THR A 21 -7.57 -6.38 -10.72
N LEU A 22 -6.32 -5.95 -10.59
CA LEU A 22 -5.25 -6.67 -9.93
C LEU A 22 -5.05 -6.06 -8.54
N ASP A 23 -5.70 -6.63 -7.53
CA ASP A 23 -5.59 -6.17 -6.14
C ASP A 23 -4.43 -6.89 -5.46
N ILE A 24 -3.39 -6.14 -5.07
CA ILE A 24 -2.15 -6.65 -4.50
C ILE A 24 -2.05 -6.22 -3.04
N PHE A 25 -2.22 -7.16 -2.12
CA PHE A 25 -2.18 -6.97 -0.68
C PHE A 25 -0.75 -6.97 -0.18
N LEU A 26 -0.26 -5.84 0.31
CA LEU A 26 1.14 -5.61 0.67
C LEU A 26 1.25 -5.14 2.12
N ASP A 27 2.30 -5.61 2.79
CA ASP A 27 2.69 -5.16 4.14
C ASP A 27 4.04 -4.44 4.07
N TYR A 28 4.12 -3.21 4.61
CA TYR A 28 5.36 -2.41 4.56
C TYR A 28 6.53 -2.98 5.34
N VAL A 29 6.35 -4.02 6.15
CA VAL A 29 7.41 -4.66 6.97
C VAL A 29 7.70 -6.08 6.45
N CYS A 30 7.05 -6.51 5.35
CA CYS A 30 7.30 -7.78 4.68
C CYS A 30 8.31 -7.62 3.52
N PRO A 31 9.43 -8.36 3.50
CA PRO A 31 10.42 -8.27 2.41
C PRO A 31 9.89 -8.78 1.06
N PHE A 32 8.96 -9.75 1.06
CA PHE A 32 8.31 -10.22 -0.16
C PHE A 32 7.36 -9.17 -0.74
N SER A 33 6.73 -8.35 0.12
CA SER A 33 5.91 -7.22 -0.32
C SER A 33 6.77 -6.12 -0.96
N ALA A 34 7.97 -5.87 -0.44
CA ALA A 34 8.93 -4.96 -1.07
C ALA A 34 9.39 -5.46 -2.46
N LYS A 35 9.56 -6.78 -2.64
CA LYS A 35 9.86 -7.36 -3.96
C LYS A 35 8.70 -7.19 -4.93
N MET A 36 7.47 -7.45 -4.48
CA MET A 36 6.26 -7.26 -5.29
C MET A 36 6.05 -5.79 -5.68
N SER A 37 6.31 -4.84 -4.78
CA SER A 37 6.15 -3.41 -5.09
C SER A 37 7.15 -2.91 -6.14
N ARG A 38 8.36 -3.50 -6.21
CA ARG A 38 9.27 -3.27 -7.34
C ARG A 38 8.73 -3.80 -8.65
N ALA A 39 8.17 -5.02 -8.66
CA ALA A 39 7.55 -5.59 -9.86
C ALA A 39 6.35 -4.76 -10.36
N ILE A 40 5.60 -4.10 -9.45
CA ILE A 40 4.57 -3.14 -9.84
C ILE A 40 5.17 -2.03 -10.71
N ASP A 41 6.27 -1.42 -10.29
CA ASP A 41 6.91 -0.34 -11.05
C ASP A 41 7.60 -0.82 -12.32
N THR A 42 8.36 -1.92 -12.24
CA THR A 42 9.25 -2.33 -13.34
C THR A 42 8.57 -3.18 -14.39
N VAL A 43 7.44 -3.81 -14.08
CA VAL A 43 6.74 -4.74 -14.98
C VAL A 43 5.30 -4.30 -15.21
N LEU A 44 4.51 -4.19 -14.14
CA LEU A 44 3.06 -3.99 -14.30
C LEU A 44 2.71 -2.62 -14.86
N LYS A 45 3.25 -1.53 -14.29
CA LYS A 45 3.00 -0.17 -14.76
C LYS A 45 3.31 0.03 -16.24
N PRO A 46 4.49 -0.35 -16.78
CA PRO A 46 4.76 -0.28 -18.22
C PRO A 46 3.70 -0.99 -19.08
N LEU A 47 3.08 -2.05 -18.54
CA LEU A 47 2.07 -2.82 -19.24
C LEU A 47 0.66 -2.21 -19.15
N VAL A 48 0.32 -1.52 -18.06
CA VAL A 48 -1.05 -1.04 -17.79
C VAL A 48 -1.26 0.47 -17.86
N ASP A 49 -0.18 1.27 -17.76
CA ASP A 49 -0.23 2.73 -17.84
C ASP A 49 -0.35 3.20 -19.31
N ASN A 50 -0.44 4.52 -19.52
CA ASN A 50 -0.67 5.13 -20.83
C ASN A 50 0.32 4.63 -21.90
N GLY A 51 -0.20 4.03 -22.97
CA GLY A 51 0.58 3.45 -24.06
C GLY A 51 1.07 2.02 -23.82
N GLY A 52 0.83 1.45 -22.63
CA GLY A 52 1.06 0.04 -22.33
C GLY A 52 0.05 -0.88 -23.04
N LYS A 53 0.43 -2.14 -23.25
CA LYS A 53 -0.39 -3.14 -23.97
C LYS A 53 -1.80 -3.32 -23.37
N TYR A 54 -1.95 -3.10 -22.07
CA TYR A 54 -3.19 -3.28 -21.32
C TYR A 54 -3.73 -1.95 -20.77
N ASP A 55 -3.31 -0.82 -21.35
CA ASP A 55 -3.86 0.50 -21.02
C ASP A 55 -5.38 0.52 -21.17
N GLY A 56 -6.06 1.02 -20.13
CA GLY A 56 -7.52 1.05 -20.05
C GLY A 56 -8.20 -0.31 -19.84
N LYS A 57 -7.44 -1.43 -19.83
CA LYS A 57 -7.97 -2.79 -19.64
C LYS A 57 -7.79 -3.29 -18.21
N VAL A 58 -6.65 -2.99 -17.60
CA VAL A 58 -6.29 -3.45 -16.25
C VAL A 58 -5.95 -2.26 -15.37
N LYS A 59 -6.36 -2.29 -14.09
CA LYS A 59 -5.79 -1.43 -13.05
C LYS A 59 -5.17 -2.24 -11.93
N VAL A 60 -4.09 -1.70 -11.38
CA VAL A 60 -3.35 -2.27 -10.25
C VAL A 60 -3.71 -1.50 -9.00
N ILE A 61 -4.17 -2.23 -7.98
CA ILE A 61 -4.59 -1.65 -6.71
C ILE A 61 -3.68 -2.19 -5.61
N MET A 62 -2.94 -1.31 -4.93
CA MET A 62 -2.27 -1.68 -3.70
C MET A 62 -3.32 -1.80 -2.57
N ARG A 63 -3.34 -2.90 -1.85
CA ARG A 63 -4.15 -3.07 -0.64
C ARG A 63 -3.24 -3.13 0.57
N LEU A 64 -3.55 -2.33 1.59
CA LEU A 64 -2.81 -2.29 2.84
C LEU A 64 -3.12 -3.54 3.68
N GLN A 65 -2.15 -4.42 3.86
CA GLN A 65 -2.27 -5.68 4.60
C GLN A 65 -1.39 -5.64 5.85
N VAL A 66 -1.93 -5.13 6.95
CA VAL A 66 -1.21 -5.08 8.23
C VAL A 66 -0.97 -6.51 8.75
N GLN A 67 0.29 -6.90 8.91
CA GLN A 67 0.65 -8.15 9.57
C GLN A 67 0.90 -7.93 11.07
N PRO A 68 0.12 -8.55 11.97
CA PRO A 68 0.19 -8.27 13.40
C PRO A 68 1.47 -8.79 14.09
N TRP A 69 2.22 -9.69 13.45
CA TRP A 69 3.52 -10.15 13.95
C TRP A 69 4.69 -9.25 13.54
N HIS A 70 4.46 -8.25 12.69
CA HIS A 70 5.43 -7.20 12.40
C HIS A 70 5.13 -5.99 13.30
N ALA A 71 5.95 -5.75 14.32
CA ALA A 71 5.59 -4.88 15.45
C ALA A 71 5.28 -3.43 15.04
N SER A 72 5.96 -2.93 14.01
CA SER A 72 5.79 -1.56 13.49
C SER A 72 4.75 -1.43 12.38
N SER A 73 4.17 -2.54 11.89
CA SER A 73 3.33 -2.54 10.68
C SER A 73 2.11 -1.64 10.80
N THR A 74 1.51 -1.55 11.98
CA THR A 74 0.39 -0.61 12.18
C THR A 74 0.82 0.84 11.89
N TYR A 75 1.99 1.27 12.37
CA TYR A 75 2.46 2.65 12.20
C TYR A 75 2.81 2.98 10.74
N THR A 76 3.45 2.04 10.03
CA THR A 76 3.82 2.22 8.62
C THR A 76 2.57 2.37 7.74
N HIS A 77 1.51 1.61 8.01
CA HIS A 77 0.23 1.72 7.31
C HIS A 77 -0.58 2.96 7.70
N GLU A 78 -0.55 3.39 8.96
CA GLU A 78 -1.12 4.68 9.37
C GLU A 78 -0.45 5.84 8.62
N ALA A 79 0.88 5.83 8.50
CA ALA A 79 1.61 6.84 7.74
C ALA A 79 1.21 6.86 6.25
N ALA A 80 1.08 5.68 5.62
CA ALA A 80 0.63 5.61 4.23
C ALA A 80 -0.78 6.20 4.03
N LEU A 81 -1.70 5.92 4.96
CA LEU A 81 -3.04 6.50 4.96
C LEU A 81 -3.02 8.01 5.24
N ALA A 82 -2.12 8.49 6.09
CA ALA A 82 -1.93 9.91 6.33
C ALA A 82 -1.49 10.63 5.05
N VAL A 83 -0.52 10.09 4.31
CA VAL A 83 -0.12 10.62 2.99
C VAL A 83 -1.30 10.59 2.02
N ALA A 84 -2.05 9.48 1.95
CA ALA A 84 -3.22 9.37 1.08
C ALA A 84 -4.27 10.47 1.34
N ARG A 85 -4.37 10.98 2.58
CA ARG A 85 -5.28 12.09 2.92
C ARG A 85 -4.72 13.47 2.60
N VAL A 86 -3.45 13.73 2.92
CA VAL A 86 -2.88 15.09 2.88
C VAL A 86 -2.19 15.43 1.56
N ALA A 87 -1.70 14.42 0.86
CA ALA A 87 -0.96 14.50 -0.41
C ALA A 87 -1.26 13.24 -1.26
N PRO A 88 -2.52 13.00 -1.68
CA PRO A 88 -2.96 11.77 -2.33
C PRO A 88 -2.11 11.38 -3.56
N GLU A 89 -1.70 12.36 -4.36
CA GLU A 89 -0.86 12.18 -5.55
C GLU A 89 0.55 11.64 -5.23
N HIS A 90 1.00 11.75 -3.98
CA HIS A 90 2.28 11.26 -3.50
C HIS A 90 2.19 9.89 -2.81
N PHE A 91 1.01 9.28 -2.67
CA PHE A 91 0.81 8.01 -1.97
C PHE A 91 1.76 6.90 -2.44
N TRP A 92 1.83 6.67 -3.76
CA TRP A 92 2.68 5.59 -4.28
C TRP A 92 4.16 5.92 -4.14
N GLN A 93 4.56 7.17 -4.36
CA GLN A 93 5.94 7.61 -4.18
C GLN A 93 6.39 7.42 -2.73
N PHE A 94 5.54 7.76 -1.76
CA PHE A 94 5.78 7.51 -0.34
C PHE A 94 5.88 6.01 -0.06
N SER A 95 4.95 5.22 -0.60
CA SER A 95 4.94 3.76 -0.43
C SER A 95 6.23 3.12 -0.93
N ARG A 96 6.73 3.55 -2.11
CA ARG A 96 8.00 3.08 -2.65
C ARG A 96 9.17 3.49 -1.79
N LYS A 97 9.22 4.77 -1.37
CA LYS A 97 10.29 5.25 -0.49
C LYS A 97 10.31 4.51 0.85
N LEU A 98 9.15 4.21 1.42
CA LEU A 98 9.03 3.43 2.64
C LEU A 98 9.49 1.98 2.45
N PHE A 99 9.15 1.34 1.33
CA PHE A 99 9.69 0.01 1.00
C PHE A 99 11.21 0.01 0.79
N ASP A 100 11.77 1.11 0.26
CA ASP A 100 13.21 1.23 0.03
C ASP A 100 14.00 1.46 1.32
N ASN A 101 13.34 1.91 2.40
CA ASN A 101 13.92 2.09 3.75
C ASN A 101 13.25 1.14 4.77
N GLN A 102 12.71 0.02 4.30
CA GLN A 102 11.87 -0.89 5.08
C GLN A 102 12.62 -1.51 6.27
N ASP A 103 13.93 -1.71 6.14
CA ASP A 103 14.78 -2.31 7.15
C ASP A 103 14.80 -1.50 8.45
N GLU A 104 14.71 -0.17 8.36
CA GLU A 104 14.58 0.72 9.53
C GLU A 104 13.34 0.43 10.39
N PHE A 105 12.34 -0.24 9.82
CA PHE A 105 11.06 -0.54 10.47
C PHE A 105 10.91 -2.01 10.85
N PHE A 106 11.92 -2.87 10.62
CA PHE A 106 11.90 -4.25 11.10
C PHE A 106 11.93 -4.33 12.64
N ASP A 107 11.54 -5.50 13.17
CA ASP A 107 11.34 -5.71 14.60
C ASP A 107 12.57 -5.38 15.45
N VAL A 108 13.78 -5.73 14.96
CA VAL A 108 15.03 -5.46 15.68
C VAL A 108 15.34 -3.96 15.75
N PRO A 109 15.40 -3.20 14.63
CA PRO A 109 15.62 -1.76 14.68
C PRO A 109 14.58 -0.96 15.48
N VAL A 110 13.31 -1.39 15.50
CA VAL A 110 12.27 -0.67 16.26
C VAL A 110 12.11 -1.12 17.71
N SER A 111 12.83 -2.18 18.14
CA SER A 111 12.62 -2.83 19.44
C SER A 111 12.79 -1.92 20.67
N THR A 112 13.54 -0.83 20.54
CA THR A 112 13.81 0.14 21.61
C THR A 112 13.18 1.50 21.37
N LEU A 113 12.40 1.65 20.29
CA LEU A 113 11.77 2.92 19.92
C LEU A 113 10.38 3.05 20.53
N THR A 114 10.06 4.25 21.00
CA THR A 114 8.69 4.61 21.36
C THR A 114 7.82 4.76 20.09
N PRO A 115 6.49 4.63 20.20
CA PRO A 115 5.58 4.88 19.07
C PRO A 115 5.76 6.27 18.43
N LEU A 116 6.11 7.29 19.23
CA LEU A 116 6.38 8.63 18.73
C LEU A 116 7.65 8.69 17.89
N GLN A 117 8.74 8.04 18.34
CA GLN A 117 9.99 7.97 17.57
C GLN A 117 9.83 7.21 16.25
N VAL A 118 9.02 6.16 16.21
CA VAL A 118 8.69 5.47 14.95
C VAL A 118 7.92 6.39 14.00
N ARG A 119 6.97 7.17 14.51
CA ARG A 119 6.22 8.16 13.72
C ARG A 119 7.08 9.33 13.24
N ASP A 120 8.06 9.77 14.03
CA ASP A 120 9.03 10.78 13.62
C ASP A 120 9.87 10.27 12.44
N LYS A 121 10.40 9.04 12.52
CA LYS A 121 11.07 8.38 11.38
C LYS A 121 10.19 8.30 10.13
N LEU A 122 8.90 7.97 10.29
CA LEU A 122 7.95 7.95 9.17
C LEU A 122 7.69 9.36 8.59
N ALA A 123 7.72 10.39 9.42
CA ALA A 123 7.64 11.77 8.96
C ALA A 123 8.88 12.20 8.19
N ASP A 124 10.07 11.72 8.58
CA ASP A 124 11.30 11.95 7.82
C ASP A 124 11.21 11.31 6.44
N ILE A 125 10.70 10.08 6.33
CA ILE A 125 10.42 9.43 5.02
C ILE A 125 9.40 10.23 4.21
N ALA A 126 8.33 10.73 4.84
CA ALA A 126 7.32 11.54 4.16
C ALA A 126 7.90 12.86 3.63
N ALA A 127 8.79 13.52 4.39
CA ALA A 127 9.46 14.76 4.01
C ALA A 127 10.33 14.65 2.75
N LEU A 128 10.75 13.44 2.39
CA LEU A 128 11.50 13.20 1.15
C LEU A 128 10.61 13.18 -0.10
N VAL A 129 9.28 13.15 0.07
CA VAL A 129 8.34 12.86 -1.02
C VAL A 129 7.21 13.88 -1.10
N ILE A 130 6.58 14.23 0.01
CA ILE A 130 5.42 15.13 0.00
C ILE A 130 5.86 16.61 0.12
N PRO A 131 5.05 17.57 -0.36
CA PRO A 131 5.37 18.99 -0.24
C PRO A 131 5.61 19.44 1.21
N GLU A 132 6.58 20.34 1.41
CA GLU A 132 6.99 20.81 2.75
C GLU A 132 5.82 21.39 3.56
N ASP A 133 4.92 22.12 2.91
CA ASP A 133 3.73 22.71 3.51
C ASP A 133 2.70 21.67 4.00
N LYS A 134 2.83 20.40 3.57
CA LYS A 134 1.96 19.28 3.97
C LYS A 134 2.49 18.46 5.14
N ILE A 135 3.75 18.64 5.54
CA ILE A 135 4.38 17.81 6.58
C ILE A 135 3.73 17.99 7.95
N ASN A 136 3.34 19.22 8.29
CA ASN A 136 2.64 19.48 9.55
C ASN A 136 1.25 18.84 9.58
N ASP A 137 0.56 18.82 8.44
CA ASP A 137 -0.74 18.15 8.31
C ASP A 137 -0.58 16.63 8.39
N PHE A 138 0.45 16.07 7.75
CA PHE A 138 0.81 14.65 7.88
C PHE A 138 1.04 14.26 9.34
N LYS A 139 1.90 14.99 10.07
CA LYS A 139 2.18 14.72 11.49
C LYS A 139 0.91 14.79 12.33
N ARG A 140 0.03 15.76 12.05
CA ARG A 140 -1.26 15.90 12.73
C ARG A 140 -2.18 14.70 12.52
N GLN A 141 -2.17 14.05 11.34
CA GLN A 141 -2.96 12.84 11.12
C GLN A 141 -2.56 11.67 12.03
N LEU A 142 -1.31 11.65 12.52
CA LEU A 142 -0.74 10.58 13.33
C LEU A 142 -0.70 10.90 14.83
N GLN A 143 -1.23 12.05 15.25
CA GLN A 143 -1.34 12.42 16.65
C GLN A 143 -2.61 11.82 17.27
N HIS A 144 -2.50 11.42 18.54
CA HIS A 144 -3.66 11.07 19.33
C HIS A 144 -4.44 12.33 19.70
N PRO A 145 -5.78 12.30 19.64
CA PRO A 145 -6.58 13.45 20.06
C PRO A 145 -6.41 13.69 21.57
N SER A 146 -6.37 14.96 21.98
CA SER A 146 -6.22 15.36 23.40
C SER A 146 -7.48 15.09 24.23
N GLN A 147 -8.61 14.85 23.57
CA GLN A 147 -9.89 14.51 24.17
C GLN A 147 -10.52 13.33 23.43
N GLY A 148 -11.26 12.49 24.15
CA GLY A 148 -11.93 11.31 23.58
C GLY A 148 -11.60 10.04 24.36
N SER A 149 -11.82 8.88 23.73
CA SER A 149 -11.53 7.60 24.37
C SER A 149 -10.03 7.31 24.41
N LEU A 150 -9.57 6.65 25.47
CA LEU A 150 -8.16 6.25 25.66
C LEU A 150 -7.65 5.27 24.58
N ASN A 151 -8.55 4.71 23.78
CA ASN A 151 -8.28 3.76 22.70
C ASN A 151 -8.81 4.24 21.33
N GLY A 152 -9.00 5.56 21.16
CA GLY A 152 -9.58 6.14 19.95
C GLY A 152 -8.70 6.02 18.70
N GLY A 153 -7.40 5.80 18.88
CA GLY A 153 -6.42 5.77 17.78
C GLY A 153 -5.99 7.17 17.33
N VAL A 154 -5.65 7.30 16.06
CA VAL A 154 -5.26 8.54 15.37
C VAL A 154 -6.28 8.88 14.28
N ALA A 155 -6.11 10.01 13.57
CA ALA A 155 -7.12 10.49 12.61
C ALA A 155 -7.45 9.46 11.50
N VAL A 156 -6.47 8.65 11.10
CA VAL A 156 -6.58 7.63 10.02
C VAL A 156 -7.05 6.25 10.50
N THR A 157 -7.28 6.05 11.80
CA THR A 157 -7.60 4.72 12.36
C THR A 157 -8.86 4.09 11.75
N ASN A 158 -9.88 4.88 11.37
CA ASN A 158 -11.07 4.32 10.72
C ASN A 158 -10.80 3.81 9.30
N ASP A 159 -9.91 4.47 8.54
CA ASP A 159 -9.49 3.99 7.23
C ASP A 159 -8.68 2.70 7.38
N LEU A 160 -7.79 2.64 8.38
CA LEU A 160 -7.02 1.42 8.69
C LEU A 160 -7.93 0.25 9.07
N LYS A 161 -8.95 0.50 9.91
CA LYS A 161 -9.96 -0.52 10.23
C LYS A 161 -10.70 -0.99 8.99
N TYR A 162 -10.99 -0.09 8.04
CA TYR A 162 -11.63 -0.46 6.78
C TYR A 162 -10.73 -1.35 5.91
N THR A 163 -9.44 -1.01 5.73
CA THR A 163 -8.52 -1.85 4.94
C THR A 163 -8.38 -3.23 5.56
N ILE A 164 -8.21 -3.31 6.89
CA ILE A 164 -8.16 -4.59 7.62
C ILE A 164 -9.46 -5.38 7.47
N LYS A 165 -10.63 -4.72 7.57
CA LYS A 165 -11.94 -5.37 7.38
C LYS A 165 -12.06 -5.94 5.96
N PHE A 166 -11.62 -5.20 4.95
CA PHE A 166 -11.63 -5.64 3.56
C PHE A 166 -10.74 -6.87 3.35
N SER A 167 -9.52 -6.87 3.89
CA SER A 167 -8.63 -8.04 3.85
C SER A 167 -9.25 -9.25 4.53
N ARG A 168 -9.81 -9.08 5.73
CA ARG A 168 -10.47 -10.17 6.47
C ARG A 168 -11.66 -10.75 5.71
N GLN A 169 -12.46 -9.90 5.08
CA GLN A 169 -13.61 -10.33 4.29
C GLN A 169 -13.20 -11.20 3.09
N ASN A 170 -12.02 -10.96 2.53
CA ASN A 170 -11.47 -11.74 1.41
C ASN A 170 -10.56 -12.89 1.87
N GLY A 171 -10.47 -13.18 3.17
CA GLY A 171 -9.63 -14.26 3.70
C GLY A 171 -8.13 -14.03 3.53
N ILE A 172 -7.68 -12.79 3.38
CA ILE A 172 -6.26 -12.49 3.16
C ILE A 172 -5.48 -12.71 4.46
N HIS A 173 -4.53 -13.64 4.40
CA HIS A 173 -3.68 -13.99 5.54
C HIS A 173 -2.24 -13.52 5.35
N VAL A 174 -1.59 -13.96 4.27
CA VAL A 174 -0.17 -13.67 4.00
C VAL A 174 0.01 -12.47 3.07
N SER A 175 1.20 -11.88 3.08
CA SER A 175 1.59 -10.78 2.21
C SER A 175 2.88 -11.17 1.45
N PRO A 176 2.95 -10.97 0.12
CA PRO A 176 1.87 -10.49 -0.72
C PRO A 176 0.78 -11.56 -0.95
N THR A 177 -0.46 -11.11 -1.14
CA THR A 177 -1.53 -11.90 -1.76
C THR A 177 -2.09 -11.10 -2.93
N VAL A 178 -2.40 -11.76 -4.05
CA VAL A 178 -2.92 -11.09 -5.24
C VAL A 178 -4.29 -11.65 -5.61
N LEU A 179 -5.22 -10.75 -5.89
CA LEU A 179 -6.54 -11.07 -6.43
C LEU A 179 -6.62 -10.58 -7.88
N TRP A 180 -7.14 -11.43 -8.75
CA TRP A 180 -7.57 -11.08 -10.10
C TRP A 180 -9.10 -11.03 -10.13
N ASP A 181 -9.65 -9.86 -10.44
CA ASP A 181 -11.10 -9.63 -10.50
C ASP A 181 -11.87 -10.07 -9.24
N GLY A 182 -11.21 -9.97 -8.09
CA GLY A 182 -11.77 -10.33 -6.79
C GLY A 182 -11.54 -11.79 -6.36
N ILE A 183 -10.89 -12.61 -7.19
CA ILE A 183 -10.56 -14.01 -6.88
C ILE A 183 -9.07 -14.13 -6.58
N VAL A 184 -8.71 -14.83 -5.50
CA VAL A 184 -7.31 -15.06 -5.12
C VAL A 184 -6.59 -15.84 -6.24
N ALA A 185 -5.52 -15.26 -6.77
CA ALA A 185 -4.67 -15.84 -7.81
C ALA A 185 -3.41 -16.46 -7.16
N ASN A 186 -3.55 -17.70 -6.67
CA ASN A 186 -2.52 -18.39 -5.88
C ASN A 186 -1.23 -18.71 -6.67
N GLU A 187 -1.29 -18.70 -7.99
CA GLU A 187 -0.13 -18.89 -8.86
C GLU A 187 0.86 -17.71 -8.80
N ILE A 188 0.39 -16.52 -8.43
CA ILE A 188 1.19 -15.29 -8.44
C ILE A 188 2.17 -15.29 -7.27
N SER A 189 3.45 -15.16 -7.58
CA SER A 189 4.53 -15.07 -6.60
C SER A 189 5.19 -13.69 -6.63
N SER A 190 5.69 -13.23 -5.48
CA SER A 190 6.61 -12.07 -5.42
C SER A 190 7.87 -12.23 -6.28
N SER A 191 8.18 -13.45 -6.70
CA SER A 191 9.33 -13.76 -7.57
C SER A 191 9.04 -13.68 -9.06
N TRP A 192 7.80 -13.44 -9.47
CA TRP A 192 7.46 -13.28 -10.89
C TRP A 192 8.17 -12.07 -11.51
N GLY A 193 8.72 -12.28 -12.70
CA GLY A 193 9.30 -11.25 -13.54
C GLY A 193 8.42 -10.95 -14.74
N GLU A 194 9.00 -10.32 -15.76
CA GLU A 194 8.28 -9.88 -16.96
C GLU A 194 7.59 -11.01 -17.70
N LYS A 195 8.23 -12.18 -17.80
CA LYS A 195 7.69 -13.34 -18.51
C LYS A 195 6.40 -13.82 -17.86
N GLU A 196 6.41 -14.13 -16.57
CA GLU A 196 5.25 -14.70 -15.87
C GLU A 196 4.08 -13.71 -15.86
N TRP A 197 4.35 -12.42 -15.62
CA TRP A 197 3.31 -11.39 -15.66
C TRP A 197 2.71 -11.21 -17.05
N SER A 198 3.54 -11.24 -18.10
CA SER A 198 3.07 -11.10 -19.48
C SER A 198 2.21 -12.30 -19.90
N GLU A 199 2.62 -13.51 -19.54
CA GLU A 199 1.85 -14.73 -19.79
C GLU A 199 0.51 -14.71 -19.04
N PHE A 200 0.52 -14.30 -17.76
CA PHE A 200 -0.69 -14.17 -16.95
C PHE A 200 -1.67 -13.15 -17.54
N LEU A 201 -1.22 -11.94 -17.89
CA LEU A 201 -2.09 -10.92 -18.45
C LEU A 201 -2.58 -11.28 -19.85
N ALA A 202 -1.75 -11.91 -20.69
CA ALA A 202 -2.16 -12.37 -22.01
C ALA A 202 -3.24 -13.46 -21.93
N LYS A 203 -3.20 -14.31 -20.91
CA LYS A 203 -4.21 -15.35 -20.69
C LYS A 203 -5.52 -14.79 -20.15
N ASN A 204 -5.46 -13.81 -19.23
CA ASN A 204 -6.62 -13.40 -18.44
C ASN A 204 -7.32 -12.12 -18.94
N VAL A 205 -6.65 -11.29 -19.72
CA VAL A 205 -7.28 -10.12 -20.35
C VAL A 205 -7.83 -10.55 -21.70
N THR A 206 -9.09 -10.99 -21.71
CA THR A 206 -9.81 -11.27 -22.96
C THR A 206 -10.30 -9.97 -23.60
N GLU A 207 -10.48 -9.97 -24.92
CA GLU A 207 -11.08 -8.85 -25.66
C GLU A 207 -12.56 -8.63 -25.32
#